data_AF-A0A5C7TRG0-F1
#
_entry.id   AF-A0A5C7TRG0-F1
#
_cell.length_a   1.000
_cell.length_b   1.000
_cell.length_c   1.000
_cell.angle_alpha   90.00
_cell.angle_beta   90.00
_cell.angle_gamma   90.00
#
_symmetry.space_group_name_H-M   'P 1'
#
loop_
_entity.id
_entity.type
_entity.pdbx_description
1 polymer ?
#
loop_
_entity_poly.entity_id
_entity_poly.type
_entity_poly.pdbx_seq_one_letter_code
_entity_poly.pdbx_strand_id
1 'polypeptide(L)'
;MTEAQTLRLLKIIMLCGISLLIFGHYLWSGLKLHETMGVNGIILIGLCCALGLILSLPTKIYLTLLLMKREAERKANAEQQKPHD
;
A
#
# COMPACT_ATOMS: atom_id res chain seq x y z
N MET A 1 -18.46 -5.67 -6.19
CA MET A 1 -17.30 -5.93 -5.31
C MET A 1 -17.58 -5.32 -3.96
N THR A 2 -17.54 -6.11 -2.88
CA THR A 2 -17.83 -5.60 -1.52
C THR A 2 -16.65 -4.76 -1.03
N GLU A 3 -16.90 -3.64 -0.35
CA GLU A 3 -15.87 -2.73 0.18
C GLU A 3 -14.82 -3.46 1.03
N ALA A 4 -15.25 -4.48 1.79
CA ALA A 4 -14.39 -5.33 2.60
C ALA A 4 -13.41 -6.20 1.78
N GLN A 5 -13.75 -6.56 0.54
CA GLN A 5 -12.85 -7.30 -0.35
C GLN A 5 -11.78 -6.38 -0.93
N THR A 6 -12.14 -5.18 -1.35
CA THR A 6 -11.18 -4.17 -1.81
C THR A 6 -10.17 -3.84 -0.73
N LEU A 7 -10.64 -3.65 0.51
CA LEU A 7 -9.80 -3.40 1.68
C LEU A 7 -8.84 -4.56 1.98
N ARG A 8 -9.30 -5.81 1.84
CA ARG A 8 -8.45 -7.00 1.98
C ARG A 8 -7.40 -7.08 0.88
N LEU A 9 -7.79 -6.88 -0.38
CA LEU A 9 -6.88 -6.90 -1.51
C LEU A 9 -5.81 -5.82 -1.37
N LEU A 10 -6.20 -4.62 -0.96
CA LEU A 10 -5.30 -3.51 -0.70
C LEU A 10 -4.29 -3.82 0.41
N LYS A 11 -4.74 -4.45 1.49
CA LYS A 11 -3.88 -4.90 2.60
C LYS A 11 -2.89 -5.99 2.14
N ILE A 12 -3.29 -6.87 1.23
CA ILE A 12 -2.40 -7.87 0.60
C ILE A 12 -1.37 -7.18 -0.30
N ILE A 13 -1.79 -6.19 -1.10
CA ILE A 13 -0.90 -5.41 -1.97
C ILE A 13 0.16 -4.65 -1.14
N MET A 14 -0.23 -4.10 0.01
CA MET A 14 0.69 -3.45 0.95
C MET A 14 1.73 -4.44 1.49
N LEU A 15 1.29 -5.62 1.92
CA LEU A 15 2.17 -6.66 2.42
C LEU A 15 3.12 -7.14 1.31
N CYS A 16 2.60 -7.28 0.09
CA CYS A 16 3.35 -7.61 -1.10
C CYS A 16 4.44 -6.55 -1.40
N GLY A 17 4.09 -5.27 -1.42
CA GLY A 17 5.05 -4.17 -1.64
C GLY A 17 6.18 -4.14 -0.60
N ILE A 18 5.86 -4.38 0.68
CA ILE A 18 6.88 -4.47 1.75
C ILE A 18 7.77 -5.71 1.55
N SER A 19 7.17 -6.86 1.18
CA SER A 19 7.94 -8.06 0.89
C SER A 19 8.87 -7.89 -0.32
N LEU A 20 8.45 -7.13 -1.35
CA LEU A 20 9.31 -6.76 -2.48
C LEU A 20 10.49 -5.89 -2.03
N LEU A 21 10.27 -4.91 -1.15
CA LEU A 21 11.36 -4.10 -0.59
C LEU A 21 12.40 -4.96 0.16
N ILE A 22 11.93 -5.87 1.01
CA ILE A 22 12.80 -6.81 1.74
C ILE A 22 13.54 -7.70 0.75
N PHE A 23 12.85 -8.20 -0.28
CA PHE A 23 13.45 -9.04 -1.32
C PHE A 23 14.52 -8.28 -2.13
N GLY A 24 14.28 -7.03 -2.49
CA GLY A 24 15.26 -6.16 -3.14
C GLY A 24 16.51 -5.92 -2.28
N HIS A 25 16.32 -5.72 -0.98
CA HIS A 25 17.42 -5.62 -0.02
C HIS A 25 18.17 -6.94 0.16
N TYR A 26 17.47 -8.07 0.16
CA TYR A 26 18.06 -9.40 0.17
C TYR A 26 18.88 -9.68 -1.09
N LEU A 27 18.43 -9.20 -2.25
CA LEU A 27 19.19 -9.30 -3.50
C LEU A 27 20.47 -8.45 -3.45
N TRP A 28 20.39 -7.26 -2.86
CA TRP A 28 21.54 -6.38 -2.63
C TRP A 28 22.58 -7.04 -1.71
N SER A 29 22.13 -7.59 -0.57
CA SER A 29 23.03 -8.13 0.46
C SER A 29 23.49 -9.57 0.19
N GLY A 30 22.65 -10.40 -0.42
CA GLY A 30 22.87 -11.83 -0.57
C GLY A 30 23.69 -12.20 -1.79
N LEU A 31 23.52 -11.48 -2.91
CA LEU A 31 24.20 -11.86 -4.16
C LEU A 31 25.55 -11.15 -4.40
N LYS A 32 25.95 -10.15 -3.60
CA LYS A 32 27.06 -9.23 -3.95
C LYS A 32 27.00 -8.88 -5.44
N LEU A 33 25.80 -8.55 -5.91
CA LEU A 33 25.45 -8.52 -7.33
C LEU A 33 26.25 -7.46 -8.11
N HIS A 34 26.87 -6.52 -7.38
CA HIS A 34 27.84 -5.57 -7.87
C HIS A 34 29.10 -6.24 -8.46
N GLU A 35 29.53 -7.39 -7.94
CA GLU A 35 30.71 -8.12 -8.45
C GLU A 35 30.38 -9.08 -9.61
N THR A 36 29.15 -9.63 -9.68
CA THR A 36 28.82 -10.71 -10.63
C THR A 36 27.95 -10.29 -11.82
N MET A 37 27.11 -9.26 -11.69
CA MET A 37 26.14 -8.85 -12.73
C MET A 37 26.16 -7.34 -13.03
N GLY A 38 26.96 -6.55 -12.31
CA GLY A 38 27.16 -5.13 -12.56
C GLY A 38 25.85 -4.32 -12.60
N VAL A 39 25.62 -3.60 -13.70
CA VAL A 39 24.52 -2.64 -13.89
C VAL A 39 23.13 -3.30 -13.83
N ASN A 40 22.99 -4.53 -14.33
CA ASN A 40 21.70 -5.22 -14.33
C ASN A 40 21.16 -5.46 -12.92
N GLY A 41 22.03 -5.69 -11.94
CA GLY A 41 21.64 -5.85 -10.55
C GLY A 41 21.07 -4.57 -9.93
N ILE A 42 21.68 -3.43 -10.26
CA ILE A 42 21.23 -2.10 -9.81
C ILE A 42 19.85 -1.77 -10.38
N ILE A 43 19.63 -2.06 -11.67
CA ILE A 43 18.33 -1.86 -12.33
C ILE A 43 17.24 -2.70 -11.66
N LEU A 44 17.53 -3.97 -11.35
CA LEU A 44 16.56 -4.89 -10.76
C LEU A 44 16.15 -4.44 -9.34
N ILE A 45 17.10 -3.97 -8.55
CA ILE A 45 16.85 -3.46 -7.20
C ILE A 45 16.12 -2.13 -7.25
N GLY A 46 16.51 -1.24 -8.17
CA GLY A 46 15.81 0.02 -8.42
C GLY A 46 14.35 -0.19 -8.83
N LEU A 47 14.09 -1.14 -9.73
CA LEU A 47 12.74 -1.49 -10.18
C LEU A 47 11.91 -2.08 -9.03
N CYS A 48 12.49 -2.98 -8.23
CA CYS A 48 11.80 -3.60 -7.10
C CYS A 48 11.40 -2.55 -6.04
N CYS A 49 12.31 -1.62 -5.74
CA CYS A 49 12.06 -0.51 -4.82
C CYS A 49 10.99 0.46 -5.36
N ALA A 50 11.09 0.83 -6.65
CA ALA A 50 10.11 1.70 -7.30
C ALA A 50 8.71 1.07 -7.31
N LEU A 51 8.59 -0.23 -7.63
CA LEU A 51 7.32 -0.95 -7.61
C LEU A 51 6.74 -1.05 -6.19
N GLY A 52 7.57 -1.33 -5.17
CA GLY A 52 7.13 -1.36 -3.77
C GLY A 52 6.56 -0.02 -3.29
N LEU A 53 7.16 1.09 -3.71
CA LEU A 53 6.68 2.44 -3.42
C LEU A 53 5.39 2.78 -4.18
N ILE A 54 5.32 2.47 -5.48
CA ILE A 54 4.13 2.70 -6.31
C ILE A 54 2.92 1.94 -5.75
N LEU A 55 3.08 0.68 -5.33
CA LEU A 55 2.00 -0.12 -4.74
C LEU A 55 1.53 0.41 -3.36
N SER A 56 2.38 1.16 -2.65
CA SER A 56 2.05 1.69 -1.31
C SER A 56 1.20 2.96 -1.35
N LEU A 57 1.31 3.76 -2.41
CA LEU A 57 0.54 5.01 -2.60
C LEU A 57 -0.98 4.81 -2.70
N PRO A 58 -1.53 3.92 -3.56
CA PRO A 58 -2.97 3.71 -3.67
C PRO A 58 -3.56 3.17 -2.36
N THR A 59 -2.76 2.47 -1.56
CA THR A 59 -3.17 1.96 -0.24
C THR A 59 -3.50 3.09 0.74
N LYS A 60 -2.65 4.12 0.80
CA LYS A 60 -2.87 5.27 1.69
C LYS A 60 -4.02 6.16 1.25
N ILE A 61 -4.15 6.40 -0.06
CA ILE A 61 -5.23 7.24 -0.60
C ILE A 61 -6.60 6.59 -0.33
N TYR A 62 -6.71 5.28 -0.51
CA TYR A 62 -7.97 4.57 -0.30
C TYR A 62 -8.41 4.57 1.16
N LEU A 63 -7.48 4.43 2.11
CA LEU A 63 -7.81 4.49 3.54
C LEU A 63 -8.34 5.86 3.94
N THR A 64 -7.76 6.94 3.41
CA THR A 64 -8.26 8.31 3.62
C THR A 64 -9.67 8.48 3.06
N LEU A 65 -9.93 8.03 1.82
CA LEU A 65 -11.26 8.10 1.23
C LEU A 65 -12.29 7.29 2.02
N LEU A 66 -11.90 6.12 2.52
CA LEU A 66 -12.77 5.29 3.36
C LEU A 66 -13.07 5.94 4.71
N LEU A 67 -12.07 6.54 5.36
CA LEU A 67 -12.25 7.28 6.62
C LEU A 67 -13.20 8.46 6.43
N MET A 68 -13.03 9.24 5.35
CA MET A 68 -13.94 10.34 5.02
C MET A 68 -15.38 9.86 4.80
N LYS A 69 -15.59 8.72 4.14
CA LYS A 69 -16.92 8.12 4.00
C LYS A 69 -17.54 7.72 5.34
N ARG A 70 -16.75 7.10 6.23
CA ARG A 70 -17.20 6.71 7.58
C ARG A 70 -17.54 7.93 8.45
N GLU A 71 -16.77 9.01 8.35
CA GLU A 71 -17.07 10.27 9.03
C GLU A 71 -18.36 10.92 8.51
N ALA A 72 -18.56 10.94 7.18
CA ALA A 72 -19.78 11.48 6.58
C ALA A 72 -21.03 10.71 7.02
N GLU A 73 -20.97 9.37 7.06
CA GLU A 73 -22.05 8.52 7.55
C GLU A 73 -22.33 8.75 9.04
N ARG A 74 -21.29 8.90 9.87
CA ARG A 74 -21.43 9.20 11.29
C ARG A 74 -22.04 10.57 11.54
N LYS A 75 -21.73 11.58 10.73
CA LYS A 75 -22.36 12.91 10.80
C LYS A 75 -23.83 12.87 10.40
N ALA A 76 -24.17 12.20 9.31
CA ALA A 76 -25.56 12.05 8.87
C ALA A 76 -26.44 11.37 9.93
N ASN A 77 -25.92 10.35 10.61
CA ASN A 77 -26.65 9.65 11.67
C ASN A 77 -26.75 10.49 12.97
N ALA A 78 -25.75 11.32 13.27
CA ALA A 78 -25.80 12.24 14.41
C ALA A 78 -26.80 13.39 14.20
N GLU A 79 -27.01 13.84 12.96
CA GLU A 79 -27.97 14.91 12.63
C GLU A 79 -29.42 14.40 12.64
N GLN A 80 -29.66 13.13 12.30
CA GLN A 80 -30.96 12.47 12.45
C GLN A 80 -31.34 12.18 13.91
N GLN A 81 -30.37 12.15 14.83
CA GLN A 81 -30.58 11.92 16.27
C GLN A 81 -30.92 13.20 17.04
N LYS A 82 -30.96 14.38 16.41
CA LYS A 82 -31.42 15.60 17.10
C LYS A 82 -32.96 15.56 17.19
N PRO A 83 -33.56 15.30 18.37
CA PRO A 83 -35.00 15.44 18.52
C PRO A 83 -35.37 16.87 18.15
N HIS A 84 -36.43 16.97 17.37
CA HIS A 84 -37.11 18.21 17.03
C HIS A 84 -37.82 18.72 18.29
N ASP A 85 -37.07 19.41 19.16
CA ASP A 85 -37.60 20.24 20.24
C ASP A 85 -38.02 21.61 19.72
#